data_AF-A0A830GR10-F1
#
_entry.id   AF-A0A830GR10-F1
#
_cell.length_a   1.000
_cell.length_b   1.000
_cell.length_c   1.000
_cell.angle_alpha   90.00
_cell.angle_beta   90.00
_cell.angle_gamma   90.00
#
_symmetry.space_group_name_H-M   'P 1'
#
loop_
_entity.id
_entity.type
_entity.pdbx_description
1 polymer ?
#
loop_
_entity_poly.entity_id
_entity_poly.type
_entity_poly.pdbx_seq_one_letter_code
_entity_poly.pdbx_strand_id
1 'polypeptide(L)'
;MTATAHTTTTYRRTYFGLWAAAGLVFALLIAAGYPLVGVGAFALGALGATALQHRSSVVMFDERDTTVFQEAGANTVAAVGMSSAVVFPTLTALRALGVVEWPLWLAHLGWFVAGLFAIWGLMVAVARSKR
;
A
#
# COMPACT_ATOMS: atom_id res chain seq x y z
N MET A 1 5.93 -31.92 -5.15
CA MET A 1 7.29 -31.35 -4.95
C MET A 1 7.23 -30.40 -3.77
N THR A 2 7.92 -30.72 -2.67
CA THR A 2 7.95 -29.89 -1.46
C THR A 2 8.89 -28.71 -1.70
N ALA A 3 8.36 -27.49 -1.76
CA ALA A 3 9.20 -26.30 -1.86
C ALA A 3 10.03 -26.15 -0.57
N THR A 4 11.32 -25.92 -0.71
CA THR A 4 12.20 -25.63 0.43
C THR A 4 11.89 -24.25 1.00
N ALA A 5 12.04 -24.06 2.32
CA ALA A 5 11.78 -22.79 3.00
C ALA A 5 12.50 -21.58 2.34
N HIS A 6 13.70 -21.81 1.79
CA HIS A 6 14.48 -20.81 1.07
C HIS A 6 13.81 -20.32 -0.22
N THR A 7 13.07 -21.20 -0.90
CA THR A 7 12.33 -20.89 -2.13
C THR A 7 11.10 -20.03 -1.80
N THR A 8 10.37 -20.35 -0.72
CA THR A 8 9.19 -19.59 -0.26
C THR A 8 9.55 -18.15 0.14
N THR A 9 10.61 -17.97 0.93
CA THR A 9 11.07 -16.63 1.36
C THR A 9 11.50 -15.78 0.18
N THR A 10 12.21 -16.38 -0.78
CA THR A 10 12.64 -15.67 -2.00
C THR A 10 11.44 -15.24 -2.83
N TYR A 11 10.48 -16.13 -3.08
CA TYR A 11 9.24 -15.82 -3.80
C TYR A 11 8.46 -14.67 -3.16
N ARG A 12 8.31 -14.68 -1.83
CA ARG A 12 7.57 -13.64 -1.11
C ARG A 12 8.27 -12.29 -1.18
N ARG A 13 9.60 -12.26 -1.02
CA ARG A 13 10.40 -11.04 -1.18
C ARG A 13 10.31 -10.51 -2.61
N THR A 14 10.32 -11.37 -3.62
CA THR A 14 10.15 -10.97 -5.01
C THR A 14 8.74 -10.41 -5.24
N TYR A 15 7.70 -11.03 -4.70
CA TYR A 15 6.32 -10.53 -4.82
C TYR A 15 6.17 -9.11 -4.24
N PHE A 16 6.58 -8.89 -2.99
CA PHE A 16 6.53 -7.56 -2.38
C PHE A 16 7.51 -6.59 -3.05
N GLY A 17 8.68 -7.07 -3.45
CA GLY A 17 9.68 -6.31 -4.19
C GLY A 17 9.14 -5.81 -5.53
N LEU A 18 8.36 -6.61 -6.25
CA LEU A 18 7.72 -6.21 -7.50
C LEU A 18 6.70 -5.09 -7.27
N TRP A 19 5.83 -5.21 -6.26
CA TRP A 19 4.89 -4.14 -5.92
C TRP A 19 5.60 -2.84 -5.51
N ALA A 20 6.60 -2.94 -4.64
CA ALA A 20 7.36 -1.80 -4.17
C ALA A 20 8.15 -1.13 -5.32
N ALA A 21 8.85 -1.92 -6.13
CA ALA A 21 9.62 -1.42 -7.27
C ALA A 21 8.71 -0.82 -8.35
N ALA A 22 7.58 -1.46 -8.67
CA ALA A 22 6.61 -0.95 -9.62
C ALA A 22 6.06 0.41 -9.17
N GLY A 23 5.69 0.55 -7.89
CA GLY A 23 5.22 1.82 -7.32
C GLY A 23 6.30 2.90 -7.32
N LEU A 24 7.55 2.55 -7.00
CA LEU A 24 8.67 3.49 -7.00
C LEU A 24 9.01 3.95 -8.41
N VAL A 25 9.11 3.04 -9.37
CA VAL A 25 9.36 3.36 -10.79
C VAL A 25 8.23 4.22 -11.36
N PHE A 26 6.97 3.92 -11.02
CA PHE A 26 5.82 4.74 -11.39
C PHE A 26 5.97 6.19 -10.91
N ALA A 27 6.26 6.38 -9.62
CA ALA A 27 6.45 7.70 -9.05
C ALA A 27 7.60 8.47 -9.70
N LEU A 28 8.75 7.81 -9.93
CA LEU A 28 9.91 8.42 -10.57
C LEU A 28 9.63 8.82 -12.03
N LEU A 29 8.94 7.97 -12.80
CA LEU A 29 8.62 8.27 -14.19
C LEU A 29 7.61 9.40 -14.33
N ILE A 30 6.63 9.49 -13.42
CA ILE A 30 5.73 10.66 -13.36
C ILE A 30 6.54 11.93 -13.06
N ALA A 31 7.40 11.89 -12.06
CA ALA A 31 8.24 13.04 -11.69
C ALA A 31 9.17 13.47 -12.84
N ALA A 32 9.62 12.52 -13.66
CA ALA A 32 10.45 12.77 -14.84
C ALA A 32 9.66 13.21 -16.10
N GLY A 33 8.33 13.37 -16.02
CA GLY A 33 7.50 13.84 -17.14
C GLY A 33 7.01 12.75 -18.10
N TYR A 34 7.11 11.47 -17.72
CA TYR A 34 6.70 10.32 -18.53
C TYR A 34 5.52 9.56 -17.91
N PRO A 35 4.33 10.18 -17.74
CA PRO A 35 3.23 9.58 -16.99
C PRO A 35 2.69 8.29 -17.62
N LEU A 36 2.56 8.23 -18.94
CA LEU A 36 2.08 7.04 -19.64
C LEU A 36 3.07 5.88 -19.55
N VAL A 37 4.38 6.16 -19.63
CA VAL A 37 5.43 5.15 -19.44
C VAL A 37 5.41 4.65 -18.00
N GLY A 38 5.22 5.56 -17.04
CA GLY A 38 5.01 5.21 -15.64
C GLY A 38 3.86 4.21 -15.46
N VAL A 39 2.69 4.51 -16.01
CA VAL A 39 1.52 3.61 -15.93
C VAL A 39 1.84 2.24 -16.55
N GLY A 40 2.49 2.22 -17.73
CA GLY A 40 2.92 0.98 -18.37
C GLY A 40 3.86 0.16 -17.49
N ALA A 41 4.88 0.80 -16.91
CA ALA A 41 5.83 0.15 -16.00
C ALA A 41 5.15 -0.40 -14.75
N PHE A 42 4.23 0.37 -14.15
CA PHE A 42 3.44 -0.09 -13.01
C PHE A 42 2.59 -1.31 -13.37
N ALA A 43 1.85 -1.25 -14.48
CA ALA A 43 0.99 -2.32 -14.94
C ALA A 43 1.79 -3.61 -15.20
N LEU A 44 2.96 -3.51 -15.84
CA LEU A 44 3.84 -4.66 -16.06
C LEU A 44 4.35 -5.26 -14.75
N GLY A 45 4.77 -4.42 -13.80
CA GLY A 45 5.21 -4.88 -12.49
C GLY A 45 4.09 -5.55 -11.69
N ALA A 46 2.88 -4.97 -11.69
CA ALA A 46 1.71 -5.53 -11.06
C ALA A 46 1.31 -6.88 -11.69
N LEU A 47 1.25 -6.96 -13.02
CA LEU A 47 1.01 -8.21 -13.75
C LEU A 47 2.07 -9.26 -13.43
N GLY A 48 3.34 -8.86 -13.33
CA GLY A 48 4.43 -9.74 -12.90
C GLY A 48 4.22 -10.29 -11.50
N ALA A 49 3.85 -9.44 -10.53
CA ALA A 49 3.57 -9.85 -9.16
C ALA A 49 2.36 -10.79 -9.09
N THR A 50 1.27 -10.45 -9.79
CA THR A 50 0.05 -11.27 -9.83
C THR A 50 0.30 -12.61 -10.54
N ALA A 51 1.03 -12.62 -11.65
CA ALA A 51 1.39 -13.85 -12.34
C ALA A 51 2.29 -14.74 -11.48
N LEU A 52 3.24 -14.15 -10.75
CA LEU A 52 4.09 -14.86 -9.78
C LEU A 52 3.24 -15.53 -8.69
N GLN A 53 2.23 -14.83 -8.19
CA GLN A 53 1.27 -15.36 -7.21
C GLN A 53 0.45 -16.53 -7.77
N HIS A 54 -0.07 -16.41 -8.99
CA HIS A 54 -0.93 -17.45 -9.58
C HIS A 54 -0.17 -18.69 -10.03
N ARG A 55 1.11 -18.54 -10.41
CA ARG A 55 1.93 -19.64 -10.94
C ARG A 55 2.78 -20.33 -9.88
N SER A 56 2.87 -19.79 -8.66
CA SER A 56 3.66 -20.43 -7.62
C SER A 56 2.97 -21.72 -7.16
N SER A 57 3.68 -22.85 -7.24
CA SER A 57 3.25 -24.13 -6.64
C SER A 57 3.48 -24.17 -5.11
N VAL A 58 3.83 -23.03 -4.51
CA VAL A 58 4.24 -22.89 -3.12
C VAL A 58 3.16 -22.10 -2.39
N VAL A 59 2.74 -22.59 -1.23
CA VAL A 59 1.84 -21.86 -0.34
C VAL A 59 2.56 -20.58 0.11
N MET A 60 2.18 -19.44 -0.48
CA MET A 60 2.85 -18.15 -0.21
C MET A 60 2.51 -17.59 1.16
N PHE A 61 1.33 -17.89 1.69
CA PHE A 61 0.82 -17.41 2.96
C PHE A 61 0.27 -18.63 3.70
N ASP A 62 0.96 -19.05 4.76
CA ASP A 62 0.48 -20.13 5.63
C ASP A 62 -0.20 -19.56 6.89
N GLU A 63 -0.75 -20.44 7.71
CA GLU A 63 -1.43 -20.07 8.96
C GLU A 63 -0.51 -19.32 9.93
N ARG A 64 0.80 -19.61 9.94
CA ARG A 64 1.81 -18.96 10.80
C ARG A 64 2.09 -17.52 10.38
N ASP A 65 1.88 -17.20 9.11
CA ASP A 65 2.03 -15.83 8.61
C ASP A 65 0.83 -14.94 8.95
N THR A 66 -0.30 -15.52 9.32
CA THR A 66 -1.52 -14.78 9.63
C THR A 66 -1.27 -13.72 10.69
N THR A 67 -0.53 -14.06 11.76
CA THR A 67 -0.19 -13.12 12.84
C THR A 67 0.69 -11.98 12.32
N VAL A 68 1.70 -12.29 11.51
CA VAL A 68 2.60 -11.27 10.94
C VAL A 68 1.83 -10.30 10.04
N PHE A 69 0.90 -10.79 9.21
CA PHE A 69 0.09 -9.92 8.36
C PHE A 69 -0.96 -9.12 9.15
N GLN A 70 -1.51 -9.69 10.22
CA GLN A 70 -2.38 -8.96 11.13
C GLN A 70 -1.63 -7.81 11.82
N GLU A 71 -0.44 -8.08 12.36
CA GLU A 71 0.41 -7.07 12.98
C GLU A 71 0.87 -6.01 11.97
N ALA A 72 1.35 -6.42 10.80
CA ALA A 72 1.77 -5.50 9.75
C ALA A 72 0.59 -4.62 9.27
N GLY A 73 -0.59 -5.21 9.08
CA GLY A 73 -1.79 -4.47 8.72
C GLY A 73 -2.22 -3.48 9.80
N ALA A 74 -2.25 -3.91 11.06
CA ALA A 74 -2.57 -3.04 12.21
C ALA A 74 -1.57 -1.89 12.33
N ASN A 75 -0.27 -2.19 12.27
CA ASN A 75 0.80 -1.20 12.35
C ASN A 75 0.75 -0.20 11.18
N THR A 76 0.44 -0.67 9.97
CA THR A 76 0.33 0.21 8.79
C THR A 76 -0.83 1.19 8.94
N VAL A 77 -2.02 0.70 9.31
CA VAL A 77 -3.19 1.57 9.52
C VAL A 77 -2.95 2.53 10.68
N ALA A 78 -2.33 2.07 11.76
CA ALA A 78 -1.98 2.90 12.91
C ALA A 78 -0.99 4.01 12.51
N ALA A 79 0.06 3.68 11.76
CA ALA A 79 1.04 4.65 11.29
C ALA A 79 0.39 5.70 10.38
N VAL A 80 -0.36 5.28 9.35
CA VAL A 80 -1.06 6.20 8.44
C VAL A 80 -2.05 7.07 9.20
N GLY A 81 -2.79 6.50 10.15
CA GLY A 81 -3.76 7.22 10.98
C GLY A 81 -3.11 8.27 11.86
N MET A 82 -2.07 7.89 12.61
CA MET A 82 -1.34 8.81 13.50
C MET A 82 -0.67 9.93 12.71
N SER A 83 -0.01 9.61 11.59
CA SER A 83 0.58 10.64 10.73
C SER A 83 -0.49 11.58 10.17
N SER A 84 -1.63 11.06 9.73
CA SER A 84 -2.74 11.87 9.21
C SER A 84 -3.36 12.77 10.28
N ALA A 85 -3.52 12.25 11.50
CA ALA A 85 -4.05 12.98 12.65
C ALA A 85 -3.15 14.14 13.09
N VAL A 86 -1.86 14.12 12.73
CA VAL A 86 -0.95 15.25 12.96
C VAL A 86 -0.90 16.17 11.74
N VAL A 87 -0.60 15.63 10.56
CA VAL A 87 -0.31 16.41 9.35
C VAL A 87 -1.52 17.25 8.91
N PHE A 88 -2.72 16.66 8.81
CA PHE A 88 -3.87 17.42 8.30
C PHE A 88 -4.31 18.54 9.25
N PRO A 89 -4.44 18.32 10.58
CA PRO A 89 -4.74 19.42 11.51
C PRO A 89 -3.67 20.50 11.53
N THR A 90 -2.38 20.14 11.54
CA THR A 90 -1.28 21.12 11.53
C THR A 90 -1.31 21.97 10.26
N LEU A 91 -1.44 21.36 9.08
CA LEU A 91 -1.51 22.12 7.83
C LEU A 91 -2.77 23.00 7.75
N THR A 92 -3.87 22.54 8.33
CA THR A 92 -5.12 23.33 8.42
C THR A 92 -4.92 24.57 9.28
N ALA A 93 -4.29 24.41 10.45
CA ALA A 93 -3.95 25.53 11.33
C ALA A 93 -2.98 26.52 10.66
N LEU A 94 -1.91 26.03 10.04
CA LEU A 94 -0.94 26.87 9.32
C LEU A 94 -1.59 27.63 8.15
N ARG A 95 -2.52 26.99 7.43
CA ARG A 95 -3.27 27.63 6.35
C ARG A 95 -4.20 28.71 6.86
N ALA A 96 -4.87 28.48 7.98
CA ALA A 96 -5.75 29.46 8.63
C ALA A 96 -4.97 30.69 9.13
N LEU A 97 -3.72 30.48 9.56
CA LEU A 97 -2.79 31.54 9.94
C LEU A 97 -2.10 32.23 8.75
N GLY A 98 -2.36 31.80 7.51
CA GLY A 98 -1.76 32.38 6.31
C GLY A 98 -0.28 32.03 6.11
N VAL A 99 0.26 31.04 6.83
CA VAL A 99 1.67 30.63 6.75
C VAL A 99 1.96 29.79 5.50
N VAL A 100 0.99 28.98 5.08
CA VAL A 100 1.10 28.09 3.91
C VAL A 100 -0.13 28.20 3.03
N GLU A 101 0.03 27.97 1.73
CA GLU A 101 -1.10 27.72 0.83
C GLU A 101 -1.52 26.25 0.87
N TRP A 102 -2.75 25.95 0.43
CA TRP A 102 -3.24 24.58 0.35
C TRP A 102 -3.03 24.03 -1.06
N PRO A 103 -2.03 23.17 -1.28
CA PRO A 103 -1.76 22.69 -2.63
C PRO A 103 -2.81 21.64 -3.05
N LEU A 104 -3.15 21.64 -4.34
CA LEU A 104 -4.20 20.76 -4.87
C LEU A 104 -3.92 19.26 -4.62
N TRP A 105 -2.67 18.83 -4.72
CA TRP A 105 -2.27 17.44 -4.47
C TRP A 105 -2.58 16.99 -3.03
N LEU A 106 -2.52 17.89 -2.06
CA LEU A 106 -2.81 17.59 -0.66
C LEU A 106 -4.30 17.31 -0.43
N ALA A 107 -5.18 18.00 -1.16
CA ALA A 107 -6.61 17.72 -1.15
C ALA A 107 -6.89 16.29 -1.66
N HIS A 108 -6.27 15.89 -2.77
CA HIS A 108 -6.39 14.52 -3.28
C HIS A 108 -5.83 13.46 -2.32
N LEU A 109 -4.71 13.76 -1.66
CA LEU A 109 -4.15 12.90 -0.62
C LEU A 109 -5.10 12.75 0.57
N GLY A 110 -5.78 13.82 0.98
CA GLY A 110 -6.82 13.77 2.02
C GLY A 110 -7.97 12.83 1.67
N TRP A 111 -8.49 12.91 0.45
CA TRP A 111 -9.52 11.99 -0.03
C TRP A 111 -9.05 10.53 -0.09
N PHE A 112 -7.81 10.31 -0.52
CA PHE A 112 -7.22 8.97 -0.51
C PHE A 112 -7.15 8.38 0.91
N VAL A 113 -6.67 9.16 1.88
CA VAL A 113 -6.60 8.73 3.30
C VAL A 113 -8.01 8.45 3.84
N ALA A 114 -8.98 9.33 3.57
CA ALA A 114 -10.37 9.12 3.96
C ALA A 114 -10.94 7.83 3.37
N GLY A 115 -10.70 7.58 2.08
CA GLY A 115 -11.10 6.35 1.39
C GLY A 115 -10.45 5.10 1.97
N LEU A 116 -9.15 5.16 2.29
CA LEU A 116 -8.43 4.07 2.96
C LEU A 116 -9.09 3.71 4.29
N PHE A 117 -9.39 4.69 5.13
CA PHE A 117 -10.05 4.46 6.43
C PHE A 117 -11.50 4.00 6.29
N ALA A 118 -12.23 4.49 5.28
CA ALA A 118 -13.58 4.02 4.99
C ALA A 118 -13.59 2.54 4.59
N ILE A 119 -12.69 2.13 3.69
CA ILE A 119 -12.53 0.74 3.27
C ILE A 119 -12.10 -0.13 4.46
N TRP A 120 -11.10 0.32 5.22
CA TRP A 120 -10.63 -0.42 6.39
C TRP A 120 -11.75 -0.60 7.43
N GLY A 121 -12.48 0.46 7.75
CA GLY A 121 -13.64 0.42 8.66
C GLY A 121 -14.73 -0.52 8.17
N LEU A 122 -15.04 -0.50 6.87
CA LEU A 122 -15.98 -1.44 6.24
C LEU A 122 -15.51 -2.89 6.42
N MET A 123 -14.23 -3.19 6.16
CA MET A 123 -13.69 -4.54 6.32
C MET A 123 -13.70 -5.00 7.79
N VAL A 124 -13.47 -4.10 8.74
CA VAL A 124 -13.63 -4.39 10.17
C VAL A 124 -15.08 -4.73 10.50
N ALA A 125 -16.05 -3.96 9.99
CA ALA A 125 -17.47 -4.24 10.19
C ALA A 125 -17.87 -5.61 9.61
N VAL A 126 -17.43 -5.93 8.39
CA VAL A 126 -17.66 -7.23 7.74
C VAL A 126 -17.00 -8.38 8.53
N ALA A 127 -15.80 -8.18 9.08
CA ALA A 127 -15.15 -9.18 9.90
C ALA A 127 -15.89 -9.42 11.22
N ARG A 128 -16.49 -8.37 11.80
CA ARG A 128 -17.30 -8.46 13.03
C ARG A 128 -18.64 -9.14 12.80
N SER A 129 -19.31 -8.92 11.67
CA SER A 129 -20.62 -9.53 11.38
C SER A 129 -20.55 -11.03 11.12
N LYS A 130 -19.36 -11.58 10.87
CA LYS A 130 -19.11 -13.00 10.63
C LYS A 130 -18.75 -13.78 11.91
N ARG A 131 -18.67 -13.09 13.05
CA ARG A 131 -18.43 -13.66 14.38
C ARG A 131 -19.74 -13.76 15.13
#